data_AF-A0A2N1LCP9-F1
#
_entry.id   AF-A0A2N1LCP9-F1
#
_cell.length_a   1.000
_cell.length_b   1.000
_cell.length_c   1.000
_cell.angle_alpha   90.00
_cell.angle_beta   90.00
_cell.angle_gamma   90.00
#
_symmetry.space_group_name_H-M   'P 1'
#
loop_
_entity.id
_entity.type
_entity.pdbx_description
1 polymer ?
#
loop_
_entity_poly.entity_id
_entity_poly.type
_entity_poly.pdbx_seq_one_letter_code
_entity_poly.pdbx_strand_id
1 'polypeptide(L)'
;MTPTITFMIPYINFVNYSKDYNWFLELIRPQSSPFTETINRNIYKTWNGEALINFKWNAYGKYYYAMIWILFMALLGCFTTAATIPQKYINEEVRQQLFIASIILGFIHLILEIRQFFYNVTKW
;
A
#
# COMPACT_ATOMS: atom_id res chain seq x y z
N MET A 1 10.16 28.42 -32.04
CA MET A 1 9.88 27.68 -30.79
C MET A 1 8.50 28.10 -30.32
N THR A 2 7.59 27.15 -30.10
CA THR A 2 6.25 27.44 -29.57
C THR A 2 6.35 27.75 -28.07
N PRO A 3 5.71 28.81 -27.57
CA PRO A 3 5.68 29.08 -26.15
C PRO A 3 4.87 27.98 -25.45
N THR A 4 5.51 27.28 -24.52
CA THR A 4 4.90 26.22 -23.71
C THR A 4 4.77 26.73 -22.28
N ILE A 5 3.54 26.87 -21.80
CA ILE A 5 3.27 27.22 -20.40
C ILE A 5 3.27 25.92 -19.59
N THR A 6 4.36 25.68 -18.84
CA THR A 6 4.46 24.54 -17.93
C THR A 6 3.89 24.94 -16.58
N PHE A 7 2.71 24.43 -16.24
CA PHE A 7 2.14 24.58 -14.90
C PHE A 7 2.99 23.78 -13.90
N MET A 8 3.83 24.47 -13.14
CA MET A 8 4.60 23.88 -12.06
C MET A 8 3.77 23.91 -10.78
N ILE A 9 3.45 22.73 -10.26
CA ILE A 9 2.80 22.60 -8.96
C ILE A 9 3.84 23.03 -7.89
N PRO A 10 3.51 23.92 -6.94
CA PRO A 10 4.47 24.46 -5.95
C PRO A 10 4.98 23.41 -4.95
N TYR A 11 4.59 22.16 -5.10
CA TYR A 11 4.95 21.03 -4.24
C TYR A 11 6.19 20.26 -4.76
N ILE A 12 7.23 20.97 -5.20
CA ILE A 12 8.46 20.39 -5.81
C ILE A 12 9.14 19.34 -4.92
N ASN A 13 9.16 19.54 -3.60
CA ASN A 13 9.77 18.60 -2.64
C ASN A 13 8.90 17.38 -2.32
N PHE A 14 7.70 17.27 -2.89
CA PHE A 14 6.77 16.18 -2.63
C PHE A 14 6.74 15.13 -3.75
N VAL A 15 7.47 15.36 -4.84
CA VAL A 15 7.43 14.55 -6.06
C VAL A 15 8.54 13.48 -6.09
N ASN A 16 9.70 13.76 -5.50
CA ASN A 16 10.87 12.88 -5.53
C ASN A 16 11.17 12.24 -4.17
N TYR A 17 11.43 10.94 -4.17
CA TYR A 17 12.02 10.23 -3.03
C TYR A 17 13.49 10.66 -2.86
N SER A 18 14.00 10.56 -1.63
CA SER A 18 15.42 10.86 -1.34
C SER A 18 16.36 10.03 -2.21
N LYS A 19 17.51 10.58 -2.59
CA LYS A 19 18.53 9.85 -3.36
C LYS A 19 19.06 8.62 -2.60
N ASP A 20 18.97 8.64 -1.28
CA ASP A 20 19.40 7.55 -0.38
C ASP A 20 18.27 6.56 -0.05
N TYR A 21 17.26 6.48 -0.92
CA TYR A 21 16.12 5.59 -0.78
C TYR A 21 16.57 4.12 -0.72
N ASN A 22 16.20 3.44 0.37
CA ASN A 22 16.46 2.01 0.55
C ASN A 22 15.13 1.29 0.80
N TRP A 23 14.69 0.53 -0.19
CA TRP A 23 13.41 -0.20 -0.17
C TRP A 23 13.29 -1.18 1.01
N PHE A 24 14.41 -1.77 1.47
CA PHE A 24 14.41 -2.72 2.59
C PHE A 24 14.23 -2.00 3.92
N LEU A 25 14.89 -0.86 4.11
CA LEU A 25 14.67 0.00 5.27
C LEU A 25 13.26 0.57 5.27
N GLU A 26 12.72 0.92 4.10
CA GLU A 26 11.34 1.42 3.99
C GLU A 26 10.30 0.34 4.36
N LEU A 27 10.60 -0.93 4.12
CA LEU A 27 9.76 -2.05 4.54
C LEU A 27 9.68 -2.17 6.07
N ILE A 28 10.80 -1.96 6.77
CA ILE A 28 10.90 -2.09 8.24
C ILE A 28 10.50 -0.80 8.96
N ARG A 29 10.93 0.36 8.45
CA ARG A 29 10.72 1.69 9.02
C ARG A 29 10.47 2.70 7.90
N PRO A 30 9.20 2.98 7.55
CA PRO A 30 8.91 3.99 6.56
C PRO A 30 9.42 5.35 7.06
N GLN A 31 10.25 6.02 6.26
CA GLN A 31 10.65 7.39 6.56
C GLN A 31 9.43 8.30 6.41
N SER A 32 9.29 9.25 7.34
CA SER A 32 8.26 10.27 7.19
C SER A 32 8.59 11.11 5.94
N SER A 33 7.58 11.27 5.08
CA SER A 33 7.71 12.16 3.95
C SER A 33 7.22 13.54 4.37
N PRO A 34 7.81 14.64 3.84
CA PRO A 34 7.27 15.97 4.06
C PRO A 34 5.77 16.04 3.69
N PHE A 35 5.31 15.22 2.74
CA PHE A 35 3.90 15.06 2.35
C PHE A 35 3.02 14.63 3.51
N THR A 36 3.40 13.57 4.21
CA THR A 36 2.57 12.99 5.27
C THR A 36 2.57 13.82 6.55
N GLU A 37 3.60 14.66 6.75
CA GLU A 37 3.73 15.59 7.87
C GLU A 37 3.01 16.92 7.65
N THR A 38 3.05 17.48 6.43
CA THR A 38 2.57 18.85 6.16
C THR A 38 1.18 18.94 5.52
N ILE A 39 0.55 17.79 5.19
CA ILE A 39 -0.81 17.79 4.66
C ILE A 39 -1.80 18.34 5.69
N ASN A 40 -2.31 19.53 5.38
CA ASN A 40 -3.51 20.07 5.99
C ASN A 40 -4.73 19.61 5.18
N ARG A 41 -5.86 19.34 5.84
CA ARG A 41 -7.16 19.02 5.21
C ARG A 41 -7.60 20.03 4.14
N ASN A 42 -7.09 21.26 4.20
CA ASN A 42 -7.30 22.27 3.16
C ASN A 42 -6.74 21.88 1.78
N ILE A 43 -5.80 20.94 1.69
CA ILE A 43 -5.26 20.46 0.40
C ILE A 43 -6.39 19.88 -0.48
N TYR A 44 -7.36 19.19 0.11
CA TYR A 44 -8.51 18.60 -0.59
C TYR A 44 -9.49 19.64 -1.15
N LYS A 45 -9.37 20.91 -0.74
CA LYS A 45 -10.24 22.01 -1.20
C LYS A 45 -9.64 22.81 -2.36
N THR A 46 -8.38 22.55 -2.72
CA THR A 46 -7.64 23.33 -3.73
C THR A 46 -7.39 22.51 -4.99
N TRP A 47 -7.49 23.15 -6.15
CA TRP A 47 -7.18 22.53 -7.46
C TRP A 47 -5.76 21.96 -7.51
N ASN A 48 -4.80 22.66 -6.91
CA ASN A 48 -3.41 22.19 -6.81
C ASN A 48 -3.28 20.92 -5.97
N GLY A 49 -4.03 20.81 -4.88
CA GLY A 49 -4.04 19.62 -4.02
C GLY A 49 -4.72 18.43 -4.69
N GLU A 50 -5.83 18.66 -5.40
CA GLU A 50 -6.49 17.64 -6.22
C GLU A 50 -5.55 17.08 -7.29
N ALA A 51 -4.87 17.96 -8.05
CA ALA A 51 -3.91 17.54 -9.06
C ALA A 51 -2.76 16.71 -8.45
N LEU A 52 -2.24 17.11 -7.28
CA LEU A 52 -1.17 16.38 -6.59
C LEU A 52 -1.63 15.00 -6.10
N ILE A 53 -2.83 14.90 -5.52
CA ILE A 53 -3.39 13.61 -5.07
C ILE A 53 -3.63 12.69 -6.25
N ASN A 54 -4.22 13.21 -7.33
CA ASN A 54 -4.49 12.43 -8.52
C ASN A 54 -3.19 11.93 -9.17
N PHE A 55 -2.16 12.77 -9.22
CA PHE A 55 -0.83 12.36 -9.67
C PHE A 55 -0.26 11.22 -8.80
N LYS A 56 -0.26 11.37 -7.47
CA LYS A 56 0.27 10.35 -6.55
C LYS A 56 -0.52 9.04 -6.62
N TRP A 57 -1.85 9.12 -6.71
CA TRP A 57 -2.71 7.95 -6.85
C TRP A 57 -2.44 7.23 -8.17
N ASN A 58 -2.38 7.97 -9.28
CA ASN A 58 -2.18 7.38 -10.60
C ASN A 58 -0.76 6.84 -10.82
N ALA A 59 0.25 7.48 -10.24
CA ALA A 59 1.64 7.07 -10.36
C ALA A 59 1.98 5.89 -9.44
N TYR A 60 1.50 5.91 -8.18
CA TYR A 60 1.93 4.95 -7.16
C TYR A 60 0.73 4.28 -6.47
N GLY A 61 -0.22 5.08 -5.98
CA GLY A 61 -1.26 4.62 -5.05
C GLY A 61 -2.09 3.44 -5.57
N LYS A 62 -2.54 3.50 -6.83
CA LYS A 62 -3.36 2.44 -7.43
C LYS A 62 -2.65 1.09 -7.50
N TYR A 63 -1.34 1.08 -7.73
CA TYR A 63 -0.55 -0.15 -7.84
C TYR A 63 -0.35 -0.80 -6.47
N TYR A 64 0.05 -0.02 -5.46
CA TYR A 64 0.15 -0.50 -4.09
C TYR A 64 -1.19 -0.99 -3.56
N TYR A 65 -2.26 -0.23 -3.80
CA TYR A 65 -3.62 -0.62 -3.40
C TYR A 65 -4.03 -1.95 -4.05
N ALA A 66 -3.88 -2.08 -5.37
CA ALA A 66 -4.21 -3.31 -6.08
C ALA A 66 -3.40 -4.50 -5.58
N MET A 67 -2.10 -4.33 -5.32
CA MET A 67 -1.24 -5.39 -4.79
C MET A 67 -1.70 -5.87 -3.40
N ILE A 68 -1.96 -4.95 -2.47
CA ILE A 68 -2.47 -5.28 -1.12
C ILE A 68 -3.83 -5.96 -1.22
N TRP A 69 -4.71 -5.45 -2.10
CA TRP A 69 -6.04 -6.02 -2.31
C TRP A 69 -5.98 -7.45 -2.87
N ILE A 70 -5.14 -7.72 -3.88
CA ILE A 70 -4.93 -9.06 -4.43
C ILE A 70 -4.39 -10.00 -3.35
N LEU A 71 -3.41 -9.56 -2.56
CA LEU A 71 -2.86 -10.36 -1.46
C LEU A 71 -3.95 -10.71 -0.44
N PHE A 72 -4.84 -9.77 -0.11
CA PHE A 72 -5.96 -10.00 0.81
C PHE A 72 -6.96 -10.99 0.23
N MET A 73 -7.34 -10.83 -1.04
CA MET A 73 -8.24 -11.76 -1.72
C MET A 73 -7.67 -13.17 -1.82
N ALA A 74 -6.35 -13.30 -2.05
CA ALA A 74 -5.67 -14.60 -2.03
C ALA A 74 -5.72 -15.26 -0.65
N LEU A 75 -5.41 -14.51 0.42
CA LEU A 75 -5.53 -14.99 1.80
C LEU A 75 -6.96 -15.46 2.09
N LEU A 76 -7.96 -14.63 1.79
CA LEU A 76 -9.37 -14.93 2.02
C LEU A 76 -9.79 -16.17 1.23
N GLY A 77 -9.44 -16.26 -0.05
CA GLY A 77 -9.74 -17.40 -0.90
C GLY A 77 -9.13 -18.70 -0.38
N CYS A 78 -7.82 -18.71 -0.08
CA CYS A 78 -7.15 -19.90 0.46
C CYS A 78 -7.75 -20.36 1.79
N PHE A 79 -8.00 -19.42 2.71
CA PHE A 79 -8.53 -19.74 4.03
C PHE A 79 -9.96 -20.28 3.96
N THR A 80 -10.84 -19.58 3.24
CA THR A 80 -12.24 -19.99 3.08
C THR A 80 -12.35 -21.34 2.38
N THR A 81 -11.64 -21.55 1.27
CA THR A 81 -11.67 -22.85 0.56
C THR A 81 -11.20 -24.00 1.44
N ALA A 82 -10.13 -23.82 2.21
CA ALA A 82 -9.64 -24.83 3.14
C ALA A 82 -10.60 -25.10 4.31
N ALA A 83 -11.29 -24.06 4.80
CA ALA A 83 -12.17 -24.15 5.96
C ALA A 83 -13.60 -24.62 5.63
N THR A 84 -14.14 -24.26 4.47
CA THR A 84 -15.55 -24.52 4.14
C THR A 84 -15.76 -25.77 3.28
N ILE A 85 -14.78 -26.17 2.46
CA ILE A 85 -14.94 -27.32 1.57
C ILE A 85 -14.77 -28.62 2.38
N PRO A 86 -15.78 -29.52 2.38
CA PRO A 86 -15.68 -30.79 3.09
C PRO A 86 -14.59 -31.67 2.47
N GLN A 87 -13.92 -32.47 3.31
CA GLN A 87 -12.84 -33.38 2.91
C GLN A 87 -13.23 -34.38 1.80
N LYS A 88 -14.53 -34.64 1.63
CA LYS A 88 -15.05 -35.47 0.53
C LYS A 88 -14.83 -34.86 -0.86
N TYR A 89 -14.71 -33.52 -0.96
CA TYR A 89 -14.62 -32.79 -2.23
C TYR A 89 -13.24 -32.21 -2.51
N ILE A 90 -12.30 -32.27 -1.56
CA ILE A 90 -10.94 -31.75 -1.69
C ILE A 90 -9.93 -32.76 -1.15
N ASN A 91 -8.82 -32.96 -1.85
CA ASN A 91 -7.74 -33.81 -1.38
C ASN A 91 -7.14 -33.23 -0.09
N GLU A 92 -6.87 -34.08 0.90
CA GLU A 92 -6.29 -33.70 2.19
C GLU A 92 -4.96 -32.96 2.03
N GLU A 93 -4.11 -33.42 1.11
CA GLU A 93 -2.81 -32.80 0.84
C GLU A 93 -2.97 -31.36 0.33
N VAL A 94 -3.92 -31.15 -0.60
CA VAL A 94 -4.22 -29.83 -1.16
C VAL A 94 -4.80 -28.91 -0.08
N ARG A 95 -5.71 -29.44 0.76
CA ARG A 95 -6.27 -28.69 1.90
C ARG A 95 -5.19 -28.25 2.89
N GLN A 96 -4.25 -29.14 3.21
CA GLN A 96 -3.13 -28.83 4.08
C GLN A 96 -2.20 -27.77 3.48
N GLN A 97 -1.92 -27.85 2.18
CA GLN A 97 -1.16 -26.81 1.45
C GLN A 97 -1.88 -25.45 1.48
N LEU A 98 -3.20 -25.42 1.29
CA LEU A 98 -3.99 -24.18 1.39
C LEU A 98 -3.93 -23.56 2.79
N PHE A 99 -3.93 -24.37 3.85
CA PHE A 99 -3.74 -23.87 5.22
C PHE A 99 -2.34 -23.30 5.43
N ILE A 100 -1.29 -23.99 4.97
CA ILE A 100 0.09 -23.49 5.04
C ILE A 100 0.21 -22.16 4.28
N ALA A 101 -0.34 -22.08 3.07
CA ALA A 101 -0.37 -20.85 2.28
C ALA A 101 -1.12 -19.72 3.01
N SER A 102 -2.26 -20.02 3.63
CA SER A 102 -3.05 -19.05 4.41
C SER A 102 -2.27 -18.53 5.62
N ILE A 103 -1.52 -19.39 6.31
CA ILE A 103 -0.65 -18.98 7.43
C ILE A 103 0.44 -18.01 6.94
N ILE A 104 1.13 -18.36 5.84
CA ILE A 104 2.19 -17.51 5.27
C ILE A 104 1.63 -16.16 4.82
N LEU A 105 0.53 -16.16 4.06
CA LEU A 105 -0.14 -14.94 3.59
C LEU A 105 -0.64 -14.09 4.78
N GLY A 106 -1.16 -14.74 5.82
CA GLY A 106 -1.60 -14.08 7.05
C GLY A 106 -0.46 -13.37 7.79
N PHE A 107 0.71 -14.00 7.90
CA PHE A 107 1.90 -13.36 8.47
C PHE A 107 2.34 -12.14 7.66
N ILE A 108 2.32 -12.23 6.33
CA ILE A 108 2.69 -11.09 5.47
C ILE A 108 1.72 -9.92 5.70
N HIS A 109 0.40 -10.17 5.73
CA HIS A 109 -0.60 -9.14 6.04
C HIS A 109 -0.40 -8.53 7.42
N LEU A 110 -0.18 -9.37 8.44
CA LEU A 110 0.04 -8.91 9.81
C LEU A 110 1.26 -7.96 9.90
N ILE A 111 2.36 -8.26 9.21
CA ILE A 111 3.53 -7.37 9.15
C ILE A 111 3.16 -6.02 8.55
N LEU A 112 2.37 -6.00 7.46
CA LEU A 112 1.93 -4.76 6.82
C LEU A 112 1.02 -3.93 7.74
N GLU A 113 0.10 -4.55 8.47
CA GLU A 113 -0.78 -3.87 9.41
C GLU A 113 -0.05 -3.36 10.65
N ILE A 114 0.83 -4.17 11.26
CA ILE A 114 1.66 -3.76 12.40
C ILE A 114 2.51 -2.54 12.02
N ARG A 115 3.07 -2.51 10.79
CA ARG A 115 3.79 -1.35 10.28
C ARG A 115 2.92 -0.10 10.22
N GLN A 116 1.68 -0.22 9.70
CA GLN A 116 0.74 0.90 9.67
C GLN A 116 0.38 1.37 11.08
N PHE A 117 0.21 0.44 12.01
CA PHE A 117 -0.06 0.73 13.42
C PHE A 117 1.08 1.53 14.07
N PHE A 118 2.33 1.06 13.96
CA PHE A 118 3.49 1.79 14.48
C PHE A 118 3.60 3.20 13.88
N TYR A 119 3.43 3.35 12.57
CA TYR A 119 3.44 4.65 11.92
C TYR A 119 2.37 5.60 12.49
N ASN A 120 1.16 5.08 12.72
CA ASN A 120 0.05 5.85 13.27
C ASN A 120 0.30 6.24 14.74
N VAL A 121 0.84 5.32 15.55
CA VAL A 121 1.22 5.59 16.95
C VAL A 121 2.33 6.65 17.03
N THR A 122 3.34 6.60 16.16
CA THR A 122 4.41 7.62 16.13
C THR A 122 3.94 9.00 15.65
N LYS A 123 2.72 9.11 15.09
CA LYS A 123 2.14 10.36 14.61
C LYS A 123 1.29 11.09 15.67
N TRP A 124 0.93 10.40 16.76
CA TRP A 124 0.23 10.94 17.93
C TRP A 124 1.22 11.39 18.99
#